data_AF-A0A9X9QDB1-F1
#
_entry.id   AF-A0A9X9QDB1-F1
#
_cell.length_a   1.000
_cell.length_b   1.000
_cell.length_c   1.000
_cell.angle_alpha   90.00
_cell.angle_beta   90.00
_cell.angle_gamma   90.00
#
_symmetry.space_group_name_H-M   'P 1'
#
loop_
_entity.id
_entity.type
_entity.pdbx_description
1 polymer ?
#
loop_
_entity_poly.entity_id
_entity_poly.type
_entity_poly.pdbx_seq_one_letter_code
_entity_poly.pdbx_strand_id
1 'polypeptide(L)'
;MKRTLTFVKLTPVGRPLHTSVTVREFVRGIRDAIIGLRNLHEKNIVHGDVSAGNIILTRPDQRGVTNGILIDLDMSSLRENENEKDLPRSITGTTRYMALELLQAIAQKQTSLKQTYRHDLESCFYVLIVGCVSHGAKSIPKHIEKWSSNDSDTCVQSKEYDLKYFEFRIINAFLPQFEGVKELAWNLRRILFGEKGLEFGSPMDPNILYDPIIKAFDGTIEKLEGKIFLPQIF
;
A
#
# COMPACT_ATOMS: atom_id res chain seq x y z
N MET A 1 25.01 -2.52 -28.75
CA MET A 1 23.65 -2.11 -28.32
C MET A 1 23.72 -0.63 -27.91
N LYS A 2 23.10 0.29 -28.64
CA LYS A 2 23.05 1.72 -28.26
C LYS A 2 22.01 1.89 -27.16
N ARG A 3 22.41 2.32 -25.97
CA ARG A 3 21.47 2.73 -24.92
C ARG A 3 20.99 4.14 -25.24
N THR A 4 19.68 4.33 -25.36
CA THR A 4 19.06 5.65 -25.46
C THR A 4 18.66 6.08 -24.06
N LEU A 5 19.03 7.29 -23.67
CA LEU A 5 18.64 7.87 -22.39
C LEU A 5 17.37 8.69 -22.62
N THR A 6 16.26 8.25 -22.04
CA THR A 6 14.98 8.95 -22.09
C THR A 6 14.80 9.71 -20.77
N PHE A 7 14.52 11.01 -20.85
CA PHE A 7 14.19 11.84 -19.68
C PHE A 7 12.72 12.24 -19.76
N VAL A 8 11.96 11.98 -18.70
CA VAL A 8 10.56 12.40 -18.58
C VAL A 8 10.46 13.44 -17.47
N LYS A 9 9.97 14.64 -17.80
CA LYS A 9 9.69 15.70 -16.82
C LYS A 9 8.22 15.63 -16.44
N LEU A 10 7.94 15.14 -15.23
CA LEU A 10 6.58 14.97 -14.74
C LEU A 10 6.15 16.15 -13.86
N THR A 11 4.87 16.49 -13.94
CA THR A 11 4.17 17.43 -13.06
C THR A 11 2.89 16.77 -12.53
N PRO A 12 2.47 17.05 -11.29
CA PRO A 12 3.02 18.05 -10.37
C PRO A 12 4.29 17.58 -9.66
N VAL A 13 5.12 18.55 -9.24
CA VAL A 13 6.28 18.27 -8.39
C VAL A 13 5.79 18.04 -6.97
N GLY A 14 6.20 16.94 -6.37
CA GLY A 14 5.90 16.60 -4.99
C GLY A 14 7.15 16.23 -4.20
N ARG A 15 6.95 15.92 -2.92
CA ARG A 15 7.97 15.40 -2.01
C ARG A 15 7.61 13.98 -1.56
N PRO A 16 8.57 13.12 -1.20
CA PRO A 16 8.28 11.74 -0.82
C PRO A 16 7.34 11.63 0.38
N LEU A 17 6.50 10.58 0.42
CA LEU A 17 5.54 10.33 1.50
C LEU A 17 6.17 10.36 2.90
N HIS A 18 7.37 9.79 3.07
CA HIS A 18 8.06 9.75 4.37
C HIS A 18 8.40 11.12 4.96
N THR A 19 8.35 12.18 4.13
CA THR A 19 8.58 13.56 4.58
C THR A 19 7.31 14.20 5.17
N SER A 20 6.17 13.50 5.21
CA SER A 20 4.90 14.02 5.74
C SER A 20 5.08 14.66 7.12
N VAL A 21 4.52 15.85 7.31
CA VAL A 21 4.69 16.65 8.52
C VAL A 21 3.68 16.24 9.60
N THR A 22 2.52 15.75 9.19
CA THR A 22 1.46 15.31 10.11
C THR A 22 0.99 13.90 9.77
N VAL A 23 0.46 13.19 10.77
CA VAL A 23 -0.16 11.88 10.62
C VAL A 23 -1.32 11.95 9.62
N ARG A 24 -2.12 13.03 9.67
CA ARG A 24 -3.20 13.29 8.70
C ARG A 24 -2.69 13.35 7.26
N GLU A 25 -1.58 14.07 7.04
CA GLU A 25 -0.98 14.19 5.71
C GLU A 25 -0.44 12.84 5.21
N PHE A 26 0.18 12.05 6.09
CA PHE A 26 0.62 10.69 5.78
C PHE A 26 -0.54 9.79 5.36
N VAL A 27 -1.60 9.74 6.18
CA VAL A 27 -2.80 8.92 5.91
C VAL A 27 -3.50 9.37 4.63
N ARG A 28 -3.63 10.68 4.42
CA ARG A 28 -4.21 11.25 3.19
C ARG A 28 -3.39 10.90 1.95
N GLY A 29 -2.05 10.96 2.05
CA GLY A 29 -1.15 10.58 0.96
C GLY A 29 -1.39 9.15 0.46
N ILE A 30 -1.55 8.20 1.39
CA ILE A 30 -1.83 6.79 1.05
C ILE A 30 -3.26 6.64 0.52
N ARG A 31 -4.26 7.32 1.12
CA ARG A 31 -5.65 7.31 0.63
C ARG A 31 -5.74 7.78 -0.81
N ASP A 32 -5.09 8.89 -1.14
CA ASP A 32 -5.12 9.46 -2.50
C ASP A 32 -4.38 8.54 -3.49
N ALA A 33 -3.30 7.86 -3.07
CA ALA A 33 -2.64 6.84 -3.89
C ALA A 33 -3.57 5.64 -4.17
N ILE A 34 -4.38 5.21 -3.20
CA ILE A 34 -5.39 4.14 -3.38
C ILE A 34 -6.48 4.57 -4.36
N ILE A 35 -6.93 5.83 -4.32
CA ILE A 35 -7.83 6.39 -5.34
C ILE A 35 -7.15 6.34 -6.72
N GLY A 36 -5.87 6.71 -6.80
CA GLY A 36 -5.05 6.58 -8.01
C GLY A 36 -5.02 5.15 -8.55
N LEU A 37 -4.82 4.15 -7.68
CA LEU A 37 -4.88 2.74 -8.04
C LEU A 37 -6.25 2.33 -8.59
N ARG A 38 -7.36 2.80 -7.98
CA ARG A 38 -8.71 2.55 -8.50
C ARG A 38 -8.85 3.09 -9.93
N ASN A 39 -8.38 4.33 -10.16
CA ASN A 39 -8.42 4.97 -11.48
C ASN A 39 -7.52 4.28 -12.53
N LEU A 40 -6.42 3.65 -12.12
CA LEU A 40 -5.58 2.81 -12.98
C LEU A 40 -6.30 1.50 -13.29
N HIS A 41 -6.90 0.87 -12.28
CA HIS A 41 -7.62 -0.38 -12.44
C HIS A 41 -8.79 -0.27 -13.42
N GLU A 42 -9.56 0.83 -13.38
CA GLU A 42 -10.62 1.14 -14.34
C GLU A 42 -10.12 1.24 -15.78
N LYS A 43 -8.83 1.54 -15.97
CA LYS A 43 -8.16 1.55 -17.28
C LYS A 43 -7.45 0.22 -17.57
N ASN A 44 -7.76 -0.83 -16.83
CA ASN A 44 -7.13 -2.15 -16.92
C ASN A 44 -5.62 -2.16 -16.63
N ILE A 45 -5.14 -1.23 -15.80
CA ILE A 45 -3.74 -1.14 -15.40
C ILE A 45 -3.58 -1.61 -13.96
N VAL A 46 -2.60 -2.48 -13.72
CA VAL A 46 -2.08 -2.84 -12.39
C VAL A 46 -0.72 -2.17 -12.24
N HIS A 47 -0.47 -1.52 -11.10
CA HIS A 47 0.76 -0.77 -10.90
C HIS A 47 1.97 -1.71 -10.68
N GLY A 48 1.82 -2.73 -9.85
CA GLY A 48 2.81 -3.81 -9.72
C GLY A 48 4.08 -3.51 -8.91
N ASP A 49 4.26 -2.27 -8.43
CA ASP A 49 5.37 -1.84 -7.58
C ASP A 49 4.97 -0.67 -6.67
N VAL A 50 3.86 -0.83 -5.96
CA VAL A 50 3.45 0.16 -4.96
C VAL A 50 4.45 0.14 -3.80
N SER A 51 5.08 1.28 -3.55
CA SER A 51 6.05 1.46 -2.46
C SER A 51 5.93 2.86 -1.85
N ALA A 52 6.52 3.07 -0.67
CA ALA A 52 6.55 4.40 -0.06
C ALA A 52 7.35 5.42 -0.90
N GLY A 53 8.27 4.95 -1.76
CA GLY A 53 9.03 5.79 -2.68
C GLY A 53 8.21 6.28 -3.88
N ASN A 54 7.18 5.51 -4.24
CA ASN A 54 6.33 5.76 -5.41
C ASN A 54 5.06 6.57 -5.05
N ILE A 55 4.97 7.06 -3.80
CA ILE A 55 3.92 7.97 -3.35
C ILE A 55 4.55 9.32 -3.02
N ILE A 56 4.11 10.35 -3.73
CA ILE A 56 4.53 11.74 -3.50
C ILE A 56 3.39 12.57 -2.93
N LEU A 57 3.75 13.59 -2.16
CA LEU A 57 2.88 14.59 -1.58
C LEU A 57 3.01 15.89 -2.37
N THR A 58 1.90 16.44 -2.84
CA THR A 58 1.90 17.68 -3.60
C THR A 58 2.33 18.87 -2.74
N ARG A 59 2.55 20.01 -3.39
CA ARG A 59 2.53 21.29 -2.64
C ARG A 59 1.12 21.50 -2.07
N PRO A 60 1.00 22.17 -0.91
CA PRO A 60 -0.30 22.56 -0.38
C PRO A 60 -1.07 23.43 -1.37
N ASP A 61 -2.37 23.20 -1.50
CA ASP A 61 -3.28 24.06 -2.27
C ASP A 61 -3.52 25.40 -1.54
N GLN A 62 -4.38 26.26 -2.10
CA GLN A 62 -4.73 27.56 -1.50
C GLN A 62 -5.35 27.44 -0.09
N ARG A 63 -5.88 26.26 0.27
CA ARG A 63 -6.45 25.96 1.58
C ARG A 63 -5.43 25.28 2.51
N GLY A 64 -4.18 25.16 2.08
CA GLY A 64 -3.11 24.47 2.81
C GLY A 64 -3.25 22.94 2.77
N VAL A 65 -4.03 22.37 1.85
CA VAL A 65 -4.23 20.93 1.74
C VAL A 65 -3.21 20.32 0.80
N THR A 66 -2.44 19.36 1.31
CA THR A 66 -1.57 18.48 0.54
C THR A 66 -2.32 17.21 0.13
N ASN A 67 -2.15 16.77 -1.12
CA ASN A 67 -2.69 15.51 -1.64
C ASN A 67 -1.57 14.52 -1.95
N GLY A 68 -1.91 13.23 -1.94
CA GLY A 68 -1.04 12.15 -2.43
C GLY A 68 -1.19 11.91 -3.92
N ILE A 69 -0.10 11.50 -4.56
CA ILE A 69 -0.08 11.04 -5.95
C ILE A 69 0.79 9.79 -6.03
N LEU A 70 0.24 8.74 -6.64
CA LEU A 70 0.98 7.55 -7.01
C LEU A 70 1.71 7.82 -8.35
N ILE A 71 3.01 7.54 -8.38
CA ILE A 71 3.89 7.73 -9.53
C ILE A 71 4.59 6.42 -9.87
N ASP A 72 5.40 6.43 -10.93
CA ASP A 72 6.23 5.30 -11.37
C ASP A 72 5.43 4.10 -11.91
N LEU A 73 5.10 4.17 -13.20
CA LEU A 73 4.37 3.13 -13.92
C LEU A 73 5.29 2.22 -14.75
N ASP A 74 6.61 2.27 -14.53
CA ASP A 74 7.57 1.51 -15.34
C ASP A 74 7.40 -0.01 -15.16
N MET A 75 6.90 -0.43 -13.99
CA MET A 75 6.58 -1.83 -13.66
C MET A 75 5.10 -2.17 -13.87
N SER A 76 4.31 -1.22 -14.41
CA SER A 76 2.88 -1.43 -14.59
C SER A 76 2.58 -2.44 -15.69
N SER A 77 1.47 -3.14 -15.54
CA SER A 77 1.03 -4.16 -16.47
C SER A 77 -0.42 -3.92 -16.88
N LEU A 78 -0.70 -4.07 -18.17
CA LEU A 78 -2.08 -4.16 -18.65
C LEU A 78 -2.66 -5.51 -18.22
N ARG A 79 -3.93 -5.56 -17.79
CA ARG A 79 -4.66 -6.80 -17.45
C ARG A 79 -4.84 -7.77 -18.63
N GLU A 80 -4.38 -7.36 -19.82
CA GLU A 80 -4.39 -8.04 -21.12
C GLU A 80 -5.79 -8.15 -21.76
N ASN A 81 -5.86 -7.73 -23.02
CA ASN A 81 -6.82 -8.24 -23.99
C ASN A 81 -6.55 -9.74 -24.18
N GLU A 82 -7.55 -10.52 -24.60
CA GLU A 82 -7.53 -11.99 -24.67
C GLU A 82 -6.36 -12.64 -25.46
N ASN A 83 -5.52 -11.83 -26.12
CA ASN A 83 -4.42 -12.24 -27.00
C ASN A 83 -3.01 -12.26 -26.35
N GLU A 84 -2.82 -11.74 -25.13
CA GLU A 84 -1.50 -11.76 -24.44
C GLU A 84 -1.37 -12.87 -23.37
N LYS A 85 -2.34 -13.80 -23.29
CA LYS A 85 -2.46 -14.85 -22.24
C LYS A 85 -1.20 -15.70 -21.97
N ASP A 86 -0.19 -15.66 -22.84
CA ASP A 86 0.92 -16.61 -22.89
C ASP A 86 2.31 -16.03 -22.57
N LEU A 87 2.42 -14.76 -22.14
CA LEU A 87 3.71 -14.20 -21.72
C LEU A 87 3.87 -14.23 -20.18
N PRO A 88 4.70 -15.13 -19.62
CA PRO A 88 5.02 -15.11 -18.20
C PRO A 88 5.73 -13.80 -17.85
N ARG A 89 5.03 -12.86 -17.21
CA ARG A 89 5.63 -11.67 -16.63
C ARG A 89 6.29 -12.06 -15.30
N SER A 90 7.58 -11.78 -15.18
CA SER A 90 8.31 -11.96 -13.93
C SER A 90 7.62 -11.19 -12.81
N ILE A 91 7.61 -11.75 -11.60
CA ILE A 91 7.07 -11.05 -10.43
C ILE A 91 7.92 -9.82 -10.17
N THR A 92 7.27 -8.66 -10.08
CA THR A 92 7.94 -7.37 -9.83
C THR A 92 7.54 -6.80 -8.49
N GLY A 93 8.31 -5.84 -8.01
CA GLY A 93 7.97 -5.03 -6.86
C GLY A 93 9.03 -5.00 -5.77
N THR A 94 8.90 -4.02 -4.89
CA THR A 94 9.77 -3.85 -3.73
C THR A 94 9.44 -4.88 -2.64
N THR A 95 10.34 -5.82 -2.33
CA THR A 95 10.13 -6.96 -1.39
C THR A 95 9.42 -6.58 -0.09
N ARG A 96 9.80 -5.45 0.53
CA ARG A 96 9.19 -4.94 1.76
C ARG A 96 7.67 -4.76 1.64
N TYR A 97 7.22 -4.23 0.51
CA TYR A 97 5.82 -3.88 0.25
C TYR A 97 5.12 -4.91 -0.64
N MET A 98 5.84 -5.91 -1.16
CA MET A 98 5.28 -6.93 -2.02
C MET A 98 4.18 -7.74 -1.30
N ALA A 99 3.10 -8.02 -2.03
CA ALA A 99 2.01 -8.87 -1.57
C ALA A 99 2.51 -10.27 -1.21
N LEU A 100 1.90 -10.88 -0.20
CA LEU A 100 2.32 -12.15 0.37
C LEU A 100 2.20 -13.30 -0.63
N GLU A 101 1.14 -13.32 -1.45
CA GLU A 101 0.95 -14.32 -2.50
C GLU A 101 2.08 -14.28 -3.56
N LEU A 102 2.58 -13.08 -3.88
CA LEU A 102 3.73 -12.90 -4.79
C LEU A 102 5.03 -13.39 -4.14
N LEU A 103 5.25 -13.09 -2.86
CA LEU A 103 6.42 -13.58 -2.12
C LEU A 103 6.41 -15.11 -1.98
N GLN A 104 5.24 -15.71 -1.73
CA GLN A 104 5.05 -17.15 -1.68
C GLN A 104 5.37 -17.80 -3.04
N ALA A 105 4.92 -17.20 -4.14
CA ALA A 105 5.26 -17.66 -5.49
C ALA A 105 6.77 -17.61 -5.76
N ILE A 106 7.47 -16.53 -5.35
CA ILE A 106 8.94 -16.42 -5.44
C ILE A 106 9.61 -17.52 -4.60
N ALA A 107 9.20 -17.72 -3.34
CA ALA A 107 9.76 -18.74 -2.46
C ALA A 107 9.58 -20.16 -3.01
N GLN A 108 8.44 -20.42 -3.66
CA GLN A 108 8.16 -21.66 -4.36
C GLN A 108 8.86 -21.77 -5.74
N LYS A 109 9.70 -20.80 -6.09
CA LYS A 109 10.44 -20.73 -7.36
C LYS A 109 9.53 -20.72 -8.60
N GLN A 110 8.32 -20.19 -8.45
CA GLN A 110 7.43 -19.95 -9.59
C GLN A 110 8.04 -18.87 -10.49
N THR A 111 7.98 -19.07 -11.80
CA THR A 111 8.61 -18.19 -12.79
C THR A 111 7.79 -16.93 -13.10
N SER A 112 6.49 -16.94 -12.80
CA SER A 112 5.57 -15.82 -13.01
C SER A 112 4.29 -16.00 -12.20
N LEU A 113 3.72 -14.91 -11.70
CA LEU A 113 2.35 -14.85 -11.19
C LEU A 113 1.67 -13.58 -11.71
N LYS A 114 0.43 -13.70 -12.18
CA LYS A 114 -0.32 -12.54 -12.67
C LYS A 114 -0.64 -11.60 -11.50
N GLN A 115 0.00 -10.43 -11.50
CA GLN A 115 -0.30 -9.38 -10.53
C GLN A 115 -1.70 -8.80 -10.76
N THR A 116 -2.38 -8.44 -9.67
CA THR A 116 -3.75 -7.92 -9.70
C THR A 116 -3.85 -6.65 -8.85
N TYR A 117 -4.97 -5.94 -8.97
CA TYR A 117 -5.27 -4.76 -8.16
C TYR A 117 -5.28 -5.05 -6.64
N ARG A 118 -5.60 -6.29 -6.23
CA ARG A 118 -5.50 -6.71 -4.83
C ARG A 118 -4.06 -6.62 -4.34
N HIS A 119 -3.08 -7.04 -5.15
CA HIS A 119 -1.68 -6.96 -4.77
C HIS A 119 -1.24 -5.52 -4.55
N ASP A 120 -1.69 -4.58 -5.39
CA ASP A 120 -1.42 -3.15 -5.19
C ASP A 120 -2.04 -2.63 -3.88
N LEU A 121 -3.27 -3.03 -3.56
CA LEU A 121 -3.94 -2.67 -2.30
C LEU A 121 -3.24 -3.27 -1.06
N GLU A 122 -2.77 -4.52 -1.17
CA GLU A 122 -1.97 -5.17 -0.12
C GLU A 122 -0.63 -4.44 0.09
N SER A 123 0.00 -3.98 -0.99
CA SER A 123 1.19 -3.15 -0.90
C SER A 123 0.92 -1.80 -0.21
N CYS A 124 -0.21 -1.13 -0.47
CA CYS A 124 -0.61 0.07 0.28
C CYS A 124 -0.75 -0.20 1.78
N PHE A 125 -1.28 -1.36 2.17
CA PHE A 125 -1.37 -1.76 3.57
C PHE A 125 0.02 -1.92 4.21
N TYR A 126 0.98 -2.51 3.51
CA TYR A 126 2.35 -2.59 4.00
C TYR A 126 3.05 -1.22 4.05
N VAL A 127 2.76 -0.31 3.11
CA VAL A 127 3.24 1.09 3.19
C VAL A 127 2.73 1.77 4.46
N LEU A 128 1.43 1.60 4.80
CA LEU A 128 0.85 2.13 6.02
C LEU A 128 1.59 1.59 7.26
N ILE A 129 1.73 0.27 7.38
CA ILE A 129 2.39 -0.36 8.53
C ILE A 129 3.82 0.12 8.70
N VAL A 130 4.62 0.04 7.63
CA VAL A 130 6.03 0.43 7.68
C VAL A 130 6.14 1.90 8.08
N GLY A 131 5.33 2.79 7.49
CA GLY A 131 5.33 4.19 7.89
C GLY A 131 4.96 4.40 9.36
N CYS A 132 3.92 3.74 9.87
CA CYS A 132 3.50 3.88 11.27
C CYS A 132 4.55 3.42 12.29
N VAL A 133 5.45 2.49 11.93
CA VAL A 133 6.52 2.01 12.81
C VAL A 133 7.86 2.72 12.58
N SER A 134 8.03 3.45 11.47
CA SER A 134 9.33 3.99 11.04
C SER A 134 9.39 5.49 10.84
N HIS A 135 8.26 6.20 10.81
CA HIS A 135 8.21 7.62 10.44
C HIS A 135 9.03 8.48 11.42
N GLY A 136 10.11 9.08 10.92
CA GLY A 136 11.07 9.84 11.72
C GLY A 136 11.94 9.01 12.68
N ALA A 137 11.80 7.68 12.68
CA ALA A 137 12.57 6.80 13.56
C ALA A 137 13.94 6.45 12.97
N LYS A 138 14.92 6.23 13.86
CA LYS A 138 16.30 5.82 13.47
C LYS A 138 16.40 4.33 13.11
N SER A 139 15.48 3.52 13.62
CA SER A 139 15.42 2.08 13.40
C SER A 139 13.97 1.63 13.35
N ILE A 140 13.74 0.46 12.78
CA ILE A 140 12.42 -0.18 12.73
C ILE A 140 12.46 -1.48 13.54
N PRO A 141 11.31 -2.05 13.91
CA PRO A 141 11.28 -3.34 14.59
C PRO A 141 11.98 -4.43 13.78
N LYS A 142 12.87 -5.21 14.41
CA LYS A 142 13.71 -6.23 13.76
C LYS A 142 12.91 -7.23 12.93
N HIS A 143 11.69 -7.56 13.33
CA HIS A 143 10.83 -8.46 12.55
C HIS A 143 10.30 -7.83 11.26
N ILE A 144 10.08 -6.51 11.24
CA ILE A 144 9.67 -5.79 10.02
C ILE A 144 10.88 -5.59 9.09
N GLU A 145 12.11 -5.49 9.61
CA GLU A 145 13.33 -5.50 8.76
C GLU A 145 13.39 -6.76 7.89
N LYS A 146 12.97 -7.91 8.44
CA LYS A 146 12.96 -9.20 7.72
C LYS A 146 12.03 -9.21 6.50
N TRP A 147 11.07 -8.30 6.41
CA TRP A 147 10.22 -8.18 5.21
C TRP A 147 11.01 -7.75 3.97
N SER A 148 12.25 -7.28 4.14
CA SER A 148 13.16 -6.89 3.06
C SER A 148 14.35 -7.85 2.94
N SER A 149 14.25 -9.06 3.49
CA SER A 149 15.32 -10.07 3.38
C SER A 149 15.55 -10.47 1.92
N ASN A 150 16.79 -10.83 1.59
CA ASN A 150 17.10 -11.44 0.29
C ASN A 150 16.61 -12.89 0.20
N ASP A 151 16.22 -13.48 1.33
CA ASP A 151 15.58 -14.78 1.40
C ASP A 151 14.06 -14.61 1.43
N SER A 152 13.39 -15.08 0.37
CA SER A 152 11.93 -14.98 0.22
C SER A 152 11.18 -15.77 1.29
N ASP A 153 11.71 -16.93 1.71
CA ASP A 153 11.08 -17.72 2.78
C ASP A 153 11.06 -16.95 4.10
N THR A 154 12.17 -16.29 4.46
CA THR A 154 12.22 -15.38 5.62
C THR A 154 11.19 -14.26 5.51
N CYS A 155 11.02 -13.66 4.33
CA CYS A 155 10.03 -12.60 4.11
C CYS A 155 8.60 -13.10 4.34
N VAL A 156 8.25 -14.24 3.74
CA VAL A 156 6.92 -14.87 3.87
C VAL A 156 6.64 -15.22 5.32
N GLN A 157 7.53 -15.97 5.97
CA GLN A 157 7.34 -16.41 7.36
C GLN A 157 7.18 -15.25 8.32
N SER A 158 7.98 -14.19 8.15
CA SER A 158 7.86 -13.01 9.01
C SER A 158 6.53 -12.29 8.80
N LYS A 159 6.12 -12.04 7.55
CA LYS A 159 4.85 -11.38 7.23
C LYS A 159 3.64 -12.19 7.72
N GLU A 160 3.62 -13.50 7.50
CA GLU A 160 2.56 -14.39 7.97
C GLU A 160 2.43 -14.34 9.50
N TYR A 161 3.57 -14.44 10.21
CA TYR A 161 3.58 -14.37 11.66
C TYR A 161 3.08 -13.02 12.16
N ASP A 162 3.47 -11.93 11.50
CA ASP A 162 3.04 -10.59 11.84
C ASP A 162 1.55 -10.35 11.58
N LEU A 163 0.99 -10.92 10.51
CA LEU A 163 -0.46 -10.88 10.21
C LEU A 163 -1.29 -11.77 11.15
N LYS A 164 -0.70 -12.88 11.61
CA LYS A 164 -1.33 -13.81 12.56
C LYS A 164 -1.39 -13.24 13.96
N TYR A 165 -0.30 -12.62 14.42
CA TYR A 165 -0.19 -12.01 15.75
C TYR A 165 -0.24 -10.48 15.67
N PHE A 166 -1.20 -9.97 14.88
CA PHE A 166 -1.26 -8.58 14.41
C PHE A 166 -1.22 -7.54 15.53
N GLU A 167 -1.99 -7.74 16.60
CA GLU A 167 -1.99 -6.81 17.73
C GLU A 167 -0.60 -6.65 18.35
N PHE A 168 -0.02 -7.79 18.73
CA PHE A 168 1.26 -7.83 19.43
C PHE A 168 2.44 -7.43 18.54
N ARG A 169 2.42 -7.84 17.27
CA ARG A 169 3.55 -7.67 16.34
C ARG A 169 3.51 -6.35 15.58
N ILE A 170 2.33 -5.84 15.26
CA ILE A 170 2.16 -4.65 14.42
C ILE A 170 1.59 -3.49 15.22
N ILE A 171 0.40 -3.65 15.80
CA ILE A 171 -0.32 -2.54 16.43
C ILE A 171 0.45 -1.97 17.62
N ASN A 172 0.99 -2.83 18.48
CA ASN A 172 1.79 -2.40 19.64
C ASN A 172 3.16 -1.80 19.26
N ALA A 173 3.59 -1.97 18.01
CA ALA A 173 4.84 -1.40 17.50
C ALA A 173 4.66 -0.02 16.85
N PHE A 174 3.42 0.46 16.67
CA PHE A 174 3.17 1.79 16.10
C PHE A 174 3.79 2.87 16.99
N LEU A 175 4.41 3.86 16.35
CA LEU A 175 4.96 5.01 17.08
C LEU A 175 3.81 5.82 17.73
N PRO A 176 4.05 6.48 18.88
CA PRO A 176 2.98 7.15 19.63
C PRO A 176 2.13 8.14 18.82
N GLN A 177 2.72 8.85 17.85
CA GLN A 177 1.97 9.77 17.01
C GLN A 177 0.92 9.08 16.11
N PHE A 178 1.03 7.77 15.84
CA PHE A 178 0.11 6.99 15.02
C PHE A 178 -0.98 6.25 15.81
N GLU A 179 -1.22 6.61 17.08
CA GLU A 179 -2.26 5.97 17.91
C GLU A 179 -3.63 5.97 17.20
N GLY A 180 -4.02 7.12 16.62
CA GLY A 180 -5.28 7.27 15.87
C GLY A 180 -5.38 6.48 14.56
N VAL A 181 -4.31 5.78 14.15
CA VAL A 181 -4.22 5.00 12.90
C VAL A 181 -4.33 3.49 13.16
N LYS A 182 -4.29 3.03 14.42
CA LYS A 182 -4.38 1.61 14.77
C LYS A 182 -5.67 0.96 14.28
N GLU A 183 -6.80 1.66 14.44
CA GLU A 183 -8.11 1.18 13.95
C GLU A 183 -8.14 1.03 12.42
N LEU A 184 -7.50 1.97 11.69
CA LEU A 184 -7.36 1.87 10.24
C LEU A 184 -6.59 0.60 9.86
N ALA A 185 -5.45 0.35 10.51
CA ALA A 185 -4.64 -0.83 10.23
C ALA A 185 -5.40 -2.15 10.47
N TRP A 186 -6.19 -2.22 11.55
CA TRP A 186 -7.08 -3.36 11.81
C TRP A 186 -8.16 -3.54 10.74
N ASN A 187 -8.83 -2.45 10.35
CA ASN A 187 -9.85 -2.49 9.30
C ASN A 187 -9.27 -3.00 7.98
N LEU A 188 -8.11 -2.48 7.57
CA LEU A 188 -7.44 -2.94 6.35
C LEU A 188 -7.04 -4.42 6.44
N ARG A 189 -6.48 -4.86 7.57
CA ARG A 189 -6.14 -6.28 7.78
C ARG A 189 -7.36 -7.17 7.59
N ARG A 190 -8.48 -6.82 8.20
CA ARG A 190 -9.73 -7.58 8.11
C ARG A 190 -10.29 -7.60 6.68
N ILE A 191 -10.25 -6.47 5.98
CA ILE A 191 -10.73 -6.38 4.59
C ILE A 191 -9.86 -7.21 3.63
N LEU A 192 -8.53 -7.13 3.76
CA LEU A 192 -7.60 -7.76 2.81
C LEU A 192 -7.35 -9.24 3.06
N PHE A 193 -7.43 -9.68 4.32
CA PHE A 193 -7.00 -11.02 4.75
C PHE A 193 -8.09 -11.80 5.49
N GLY A 194 -9.30 -11.26 5.61
CA GLY A 194 -10.41 -11.87 6.35
C GLY A 194 -10.22 -11.88 7.86
N GLU A 195 -11.17 -12.53 8.57
CA GLU A 195 -11.16 -12.66 10.04
C GLU A 195 -10.04 -13.58 10.52
N LYS A 196 -9.86 -14.72 9.85
CA LYS A 196 -8.86 -15.72 10.22
C LYS A 196 -7.43 -15.30 9.85
N GLY A 197 -7.28 -14.35 8.93
CA GLY A 197 -6.01 -13.97 8.34
C GLY A 197 -5.60 -14.93 7.23
N LEU A 198 -4.95 -14.40 6.19
CA LEU A 198 -4.42 -15.13 5.03
C LEU A 198 -5.47 -15.60 4.01
N GLU A 199 -6.60 -14.89 3.89
CA GLU A 199 -7.47 -15.03 2.73
C GLU A 199 -6.86 -14.32 1.50
N PHE A 200 -6.67 -15.07 0.41
CA PHE A 200 -6.09 -14.62 -0.84
C PHE A 200 -7.12 -14.63 -1.98
N GLY A 201 -6.70 -14.10 -3.14
CA GLY A 201 -7.55 -14.05 -4.33
C GLY A 201 -8.24 -12.70 -4.51
N SER A 202 -8.37 -12.29 -5.77
CA SER A 202 -8.94 -11.00 -6.14
C SER A 202 -10.44 -11.17 -6.42
N PRO A 203 -11.34 -10.48 -5.70
CA PRO A 203 -12.75 -10.48 -6.02
C PRO A 203 -13.03 -10.10 -7.48
N MET A 204 -14.14 -10.59 -8.03
CA MET A 204 -14.53 -10.22 -9.40
C MET A 204 -14.94 -8.74 -9.48
N ASP A 205 -15.69 -8.27 -8.48
CA ASP A 205 -15.98 -6.85 -8.29
C ASP A 205 -14.88 -6.20 -7.43
N PRO A 206 -14.04 -5.32 -7.98
CA PRO A 206 -12.96 -4.68 -7.25
C PRO A 206 -13.45 -3.75 -6.13
N ASN A 207 -14.68 -3.24 -6.22
CA ASN A 207 -15.23 -2.32 -5.21
C ASN A 207 -15.47 -3.00 -3.86
N ILE A 208 -15.58 -4.33 -3.83
CA ILE A 208 -15.60 -5.13 -2.59
C ILE A 208 -14.37 -4.83 -1.72
N LEU A 209 -13.22 -4.52 -2.32
CA LEU A 209 -12.02 -4.10 -1.59
C LEU A 209 -11.88 -2.59 -1.56
N TYR A 210 -12.00 -1.91 -2.70
CA TYR A 210 -11.70 -0.48 -2.73
C TYR A 210 -12.66 0.36 -1.88
N ASP A 211 -13.96 0.10 -1.87
CA ASP A 211 -14.94 0.93 -1.15
C ASP A 211 -14.73 0.89 0.37
N PRO A 212 -14.67 -0.28 1.03
CA PRO A 212 -14.46 -0.32 2.48
C PRO A 212 -13.07 0.19 2.88
N ILE A 213 -12.04 0.01 2.03
CA ILE A 213 -10.69 0.57 2.27
C ILE A 213 -10.74 2.10 2.24
N ILE A 214 -11.27 2.70 1.18
CA ILE A 214 -11.33 4.17 1.06
C ILE A 214 -12.18 4.75 2.20
N LYS A 215 -13.32 4.13 2.50
CA LYS A 215 -14.18 4.53 3.62
C LYS A 215 -13.44 4.49 4.97
N ALA A 216 -12.62 3.47 5.20
CA ALA A 216 -11.83 3.38 6.44
C ALA A 216 -10.81 4.52 6.52
N PHE A 217 -10.11 4.83 5.42
CA PHE A 217 -9.18 5.96 5.37
C PHE A 217 -9.89 7.30 5.59
N ASP A 218 -11.03 7.54 4.93
CA ASP A 218 -11.79 8.78 5.07
C ASP A 218 -12.28 8.98 6.50
N GLY A 219 -12.83 7.94 7.13
CA GLY A 219 -13.24 8.00 8.54
C GLY A 219 -12.07 8.27 9.50
N THR A 220 -10.88 7.71 9.23
CA THR A 220 -9.68 8.03 10.01
C THR A 220 -9.23 9.47 9.80
N ILE A 221 -9.27 9.99 8.58
CA ILE A 221 -8.93 11.38 8.27
C ILE A 221 -9.89 12.34 8.99
N GLU A 222 -11.20 12.07 8.98
CA GLU A 222 -12.21 12.87 9.69
C GLU A 222 -11.97 12.91 11.21
N LYS A 223 -11.65 11.75 11.81
CA LYS A 223 -11.29 11.65 13.24
C LYS A 223 -10.03 12.49 13.54
N LEU A 224 -9.02 12.43 12.68
CA LEU A 224 -7.79 13.23 12.81
C LEU A 224 -8.02 14.73 12.58
N GLU A 225 -9.10 15.12 11.90
CA GLU A 225 -9.53 16.52 11.72
C GLU A 225 -10.30 17.08 12.92
N GLY A 226 -10.59 16.27 13.94
CA GLY A 226 -11.29 16.73 15.14
C GLY A 226 -12.79 16.97 14.95
N LYS A 227 -13.40 16.40 13.89
CA LYS A 227 -14.87 16.38 13.77
C LYS A 227 -15.44 15.38 14.76
N ILE A 228 -15.67 15.85 15.99
CA ILE A 228 -16.56 15.19 16.94
C ILE A 228 -17.93 15.12 16.27
N PHE A 229 -18.45 13.91 16.06
CA PHE A 229 -19.87 13.72 15.81
C PHE A 229 -20.62 14.33 17.00
N LEU A 230 -21.15 15.54 16.84
CA LEU A 230 -22.26 15.96 17.69
C LEU A 230 -23.39 14.99 17.36
N PRO A 231 -23.91 14.22 18.33
CA PRO A 231 -25.11 13.44 18.10
C PRO A 231 -26.18 14.45 17.66
N GLN A 232 -26.81 14.21 16.51
CA GLN A 232 -28.07 14.87 16.20
C GLN A 232 -29.07 14.39 17.25
N ILE A 233 -29.29 15.21 18.26
CA ILE A 233 -30.44 15.11 19.13
C ILE A 233 -31.59 15.66 18.28
N PHE A 234 -32.42 14.76 17.77
CA PHE A 234 -33.79 15.08 17.38
C PHE A 234 -34.69 14.95 18.61
#